data_AF-A0A4V4HX91-F1
#
_entry.id   AF-A0A4V4HX91-F1
#
_cell.length_a   1.000
_cell.length_b   1.000
_cell.length_c   1.000
_cell.angle_alpha   90.00
_cell.angle_beta   90.00
_cell.angle_gamma   90.00
#
_symmetry.space_group_name_H-M   'P 1'
#
loop_
_entity.id
_entity.type
_entity.pdbx_description
1 polymer ?
#
loop_
_entity_poly.entity_id
_entity_poly.type
_entity_poly.pdbx_seq_one_letter_code
_entity_poly.pdbx_strand_id
1 'polypeptide(L)' 'MAKLAFFFLLLICSSSCVVVREYDKVYLSDAEMQLSARPCERFETNFHIYREASSGANGGKTGGGCGCN' A
#
# COMPACT_ATOMS: atom_id res chain seq x y z
N MET A 1 -34.10 6.73 1.91
CA MET A 1 -33.67 7.37 0.64
C MET A 1 -32.25 7.94 0.76
N ALA A 2 -31.99 8.97 1.57
CA ALA A 2 -30.67 9.61 1.66
C ALA A 2 -29.50 8.69 2.05
N LYS A 3 -29.71 7.74 2.99
CA LYS A 3 -28.68 6.76 3.38
C LYS A 3 -28.28 5.82 2.24
N LEU A 4 -29.24 5.44 1.39
CA LEU A 4 -29.01 4.57 0.25
C LEU A 4 -28.24 5.31 -0.86
N ALA A 5 -28.60 6.58 -1.10
CA ALA A 5 -27.89 7.45 -2.04
C ALA A 5 -26.43 7.70 -1.60
N PHE A 6 -26.18 7.90 -0.31
CA PHE A 6 -24.84 8.05 0.24
C PHE A 6 -23.99 6.80 0.05
N PHE A 7 -24.55 5.61 0.29
CA PHE A 7 -23.85 4.35 0.07
C PHE A 7 -23.50 4.14 -1.41
N PHE A 8 -24.42 4.50 -2.31
CA PHE A 8 -24.19 4.42 -3.75
C PHE A 8 -23.10 5.39 -4.23
N LEU A 9 -23.05 6.60 -3.69
CA LEU A 9 -22.01 7.59 -3.96
C LEU A 9 -20.62 7.07 -3.54
N LEU A 10 -20.55 6.43 -2.37
CA LEU A 10 -19.30 5.89 -1.82
C LEU A 10 -18.73 4.76 -2.70
N LEU A 11 -19.60 3.90 -3.23
CA LEU A 11 -19.23 2.82 -4.16
C LEU A 11 -18.67 3.34 -5.49
N ILE A 12 -19.22 4.43 -6.03
CA ILE A 12 -18.72 5.02 -7.28
C ILE A 12 -17.32 5.59 -7.07
N CYS A 13 -17.09 6.27 -5.95
CA CYS A 13 -15.80 6.87 -5.61
C CYS A 13 -14.68 5.86 -5.34
N SER A 14 -14.99 4.59 -5.05
CA SER A 14 -13.97 3.55 -4.79
C SER A 14 -13.46 2.83 -6.05
N SER A 15 -13.87 3.25 -7.26
CA SER A 15 -13.49 2.61 -8.53
C SER A 15 -12.40 3.39 -9.28
N SER A 16 -11.14 3.29 -8.85
CA SER A 16 -9.99 3.97 -9.49
C SER A 16 -8.91 3.03 -10.04
N CYS A 17 -9.05 1.71 -9.87
CA CYS A 17 -8.05 0.76 -10.34
C CYS A 17 -7.98 0.72 -11.88
N VAL A 18 -6.76 0.86 -12.43
CA VAL A 18 -6.49 0.78 -13.87
C VAL A 18 -5.63 -0.46 -14.15
N VAL A 19 -5.89 -1.13 -15.27
CA VAL A 19 -5.09 -2.27 -15.71
C VAL A 19 -3.73 -1.77 -16.22
N VAL A 20 -2.65 -2.28 -15.62
CA VAL A 20 -1.28 -2.00 -16.06
C VAL A 20 -0.97 -2.80 -17.32
N ARG A 21 -0.32 -2.18 -18.30
CA ARG A 21 0.07 -2.83 -19.56
C ARG A 21 1.10 -3.92 -19.28
N GLU A 22 1.04 -5.01 -20.04
CA GLU A 22 1.85 -6.21 -19.79
C GLU A 22 3.36 -5.92 -19.70
N TYR A 23 3.86 -5.02 -20.55
CA TYR A 23 5.28 -4.66 -20.59
C TYR A 23 5.70 -3.75 -19.43
N ASP A 24 4.78 -2.98 -18.86
CA ASP A 24 5.05 -2.09 -17.71
C ASP A 24 5.16 -2.88 -16.39
N LYS A 25 4.68 -4.14 -16.37
CA LYS A 25 4.77 -5.03 -15.18
C LYS A 25 6.21 -5.35 -14.79
N VAL A 26 7.17 -5.18 -15.70
CA VAL A 26 8.60 -5.33 -15.39
C VAL A 26 9.05 -4.36 -14.29
N TYR A 27 8.51 -3.14 -14.29
CA TYR A 27 8.85 -2.12 -13.29
C TYR A 27 8.25 -2.44 -11.92
N LEU A 28 7.06 -3.05 -11.88
CA LEU A 28 6.45 -3.53 -10.62
C LEU A 28 7.23 -4.71 -10.02
N SER A 29 7.82 -5.53 -10.88
CA SER A 29 8.66 -6.67 -10.48
C SER A 29 10.10 -6.26 -10.10
N ASP A 30 10.43 -4.98 -10.16
CA ASP A 30 11.74 -4.46 -9.77
C ASP A 30 11.98 -4.67 -8.27
N ALA A 31 13.23 -4.98 -7.91
CA ALA A 31 13.64 -5.16 -6.51
C ALA A 31 13.38 -3.92 -5.66
N GLU A 32 13.47 -2.71 -6.24
CA GLU A 32 13.19 -1.45 -5.54
C GLU A 32 11.68 -1.21 -5.34
N MET A 33 10.81 -1.89 -6.09
CA MET A 33 9.34 -1.82 -5.95
C MET A 33 8.76 -2.88 -5.00
N GLN A 34 9.60 -3.72 -4.38
CA GLN A 34 9.15 -4.64 -3.36
C GLN A 34 8.65 -3.87 -2.13
N LEU A 35 7.45 -4.19 -1.67
CA LEU A 35 6.89 -3.56 -0.47
C LEU A 35 7.66 -3.94 0.81
N SER A 36 8.64 -4.84 0.79
CA SER A 36 9.39 -5.19 2.00
C SER A 36 10.54 -4.22 2.28
N ALA A 37 10.68 -3.78 3.53
CA ALA A 37 11.84 -2.99 3.96
C ALA A 37 13.15 -3.75 3.72
N ARG A 38 14.19 -3.02 3.29
CA ARG A 38 15.51 -3.61 3.06
C ARG A 38 16.15 -3.97 4.41
N PRO A 39 16.99 -5.02 4.48
CA PRO A 39 17.67 -5.37 5.73
C PRO A 39 18.49 -4.22 6.34
N CYS A 40 19.04 -3.32 5.51
CA CYS A 40 19.80 -2.15 5.96
C CYS A 40 18.92 -1.07 6.62
N GLU A 41 17.63 -0.99 6.29
CA GLU A 41 16.67 0.02 6.81
C GLU A 41 16.11 -0.36 8.18
N ARG A 42 16.49 -1.53 8.71
CA ARG A 42 15.96 -2.05 9.98
C ARG A 42 16.19 -1.10 11.15
N PHE A 43 17.33 -0.42 11.18
CA PHE A 43 17.66 0.52 12.27
C PHE A 43 16.74 1.75 12.26
N GLU A 44 16.54 2.36 11.09
CA GLU A 44 15.63 3.50 10.90
C GLU A 44 14.18 3.11 11.19
N THR A 45 13.75 1.96 10.66
CA THR A 45 12.40 1.43 10.91
C THR A 45 12.17 1.21 12.41
N ASN A 46 13.15 0.63 13.12
CA ASN A 46 13.05 0.44 14.56
C ASN A 46 12.97 1.77 15.31
N PHE A 47 13.73 2.79 14.91
CA PHE A 47 13.65 4.12 15.51
C PHE A 47 12.24 4.70 15.42
N HIS A 48 11.63 4.66 14.23
CA HIS A 48 10.27 5.14 14.01
C HIS A 48 9.21 4.31 14.76
N ILE A 49 9.39 2.99 14.86
CA ILE A 49 8.51 2.12 15.66
C ILE A 49 8.58 2.50 17.14
N TYR A 50 9.79 2.57 17.71
CA TYR A 50 9.97 2.80 19.14
C TYR A 50 9.53 4.20 19.57
N ARG A 51 9.75 5.21 18.73
CA ARG A 51 9.51 6.60 19.09
C ARG A 51 8.11 7.10 18.71
N GLU A 52 7.59 6.65 17.57
CA GLU A 52 6.36 7.20 16.97
C GLU A 52 5.25 6.16 16.86
N ALA A 53 5.49 4.92 17.31
CA ALA A 53 4.58 3.78 17.14
C ALA A 53 4.12 3.61 15.68
N SER A 54 4.93 4.05 14.71
CA SER A 54 4.60 3.95 13.31
C SER A 54 4.91 2.55 12.78
N SER A 55 4.08 2.05 11.87
CA SER A 55 4.37 0.85 11.11
C SER A 55 4.46 1.20 9.63
N GLY A 56 5.58 0.82 9.00
CA GLY A 56 5.79 1.03 7.57
C GLY A 56 4.83 0.20 6.72
N ALA A 57 4.58 0.64 5.49
CA ALA A 57 3.71 -0.04 4.53
C ALA A 57 4.41 -1.26 3.91
N ASN A 58 4.81 -2.22 4.75
CA ASN A 58 5.79 -3.24 4.37
C ASN A 58 5.17 -4.48 3.70
N GLY A 59 3.89 -4.42 3.31
CA GLY A 59 3.11 -5.56 2.81
C GLY A 59 2.88 -6.69 3.83
N GLY A 60 3.29 -6.52 5.10
CA GLY A 60 3.15 -7.51 6.17
C GLY A 60 1.87 -7.33 6.98
N LYS A 61 1.51 -8.34 7.80
CA LYS A 61 0.29 -8.30 8.65
C LYS A 61 0.23 -7.10 9.60
N THR A 62 1.37 -6.58 10.02
CA THR A 62 1.53 -5.43 10.92
C THR A 62 1.80 -4.11 10.18
N GLY A 63 2.17 -4.17 8.89
CA GLY A 63 2.52 -3.03 8.05
C GLY A 63 1.58 -2.97 6.84
N GLY A 64 0.40 -2.40 7.05
CA GLY A 64 -0.70 -2.40 6.10
C GLY A 64 -0.47 -1.44 4.93
N GLY A 65 0.25 -1.90 3.91
CA GLY A 65 0.19 -1.30 2.58
C GLY A 65 -0.97 -1.91 1.78
N CYS A 66 -1.66 -1.09 0.98
CA CYS A 66 -2.45 -1.61 -0.14
C CYS A 66 -1.44 -2.13 -1.16
N GLY A 67 -1.03 -3.40 -1.03
CA GLY A 67 -0.04 -4.00 -1.90
C GLY A 67 -0.52 -3.96 -3.35
N CYS A 68 0.11 -3.10 -4.16
CA CYS A 68 -0.20 -2.95 -5.58
C CYS A 68 0.82 -3.66 -6.50
N ASN A 69 1.69 -4.52 -5.95
CA ASN A 69 2.58 -5.37 -6.75
C ASN A 69 1.79 -6.55 -7.31
#